data_AF-A0A3B9GJ69-F1
#
_entry.id   AF-A0A3B9GJ69-F1
#
_cell.length_a   1.000
_cell.length_b   1.000
_cell.length_c   1.000
_cell.angle_alpha   90.00
_cell.angle_beta   90.00
_cell.angle_gamma   90.00
#
_symmetry.space_group_name_H-M   'P 1'
#
loop_
_entity.id
_entity.type
_entity.pdbx_description
1 polymer ?
#
loop_
_entity_poly.entity_id
_entity_poly.type
_entity_poly.pdbx_seq_one_letter_code
_entity_poly.pdbx_strand_id
1 'polypeptide(L)'
;MKKLALRIVTIAALAVVLAVGASCAKKEADKPKDITINMFQLKVEIKDALDAYAAKYSAASPGTTVKVETLGGGGDYGGALKAKVQAGQMPDIFMIEGRGGYDIWKDYIATLDGEPWIKDTDLAFKVDGKVVGFPVAIEGYGLAYNADILAKAGIDPNTLTTRAAYEQAFKTLEAKKRELGIDAPVAMAASVAGGMWWVAGQHNLACYWGGGLAFDDTSVIQNALKGQLDEARFAQY
;
A
#
# COMPACT_ATOMS: atom_id res chain seq x y z
N MET A 1 36.72 71.66 -14.55
CA MET A 1 36.96 70.47 -15.41
C MET A 1 38.05 69.52 -14.89
N LYS A 2 39.18 70.00 -14.32
CA LYS A 2 40.25 69.11 -13.81
C LYS A 2 39.92 68.26 -12.57
N LYS A 3 38.94 68.65 -11.75
CA LYS A 3 38.52 67.88 -10.54
C LYS A 3 37.49 66.78 -10.82
N LEU A 4 36.87 66.77 -12.01
CA LEU A 4 35.87 65.78 -12.41
C LEU A 4 36.52 64.56 -13.08
N ALA A 5 37.60 64.79 -13.85
CA ALA A 5 38.39 63.71 -14.46
C ALA A 5 39.08 62.80 -13.42
N LEU A 6 39.50 63.36 -12.28
CA LEU A 6 40.18 62.59 -11.23
C LEU A 6 39.23 61.63 -10.47
N ARG A 7 37.93 61.94 -10.41
CA ARG A 7 36.93 61.08 -9.73
C ARG A 7 36.45 59.90 -10.58
N ILE A 8 36.51 60.02 -11.91
CA ILE A 8 36.11 58.95 -12.84
C ILE A 8 37.20 57.88 -12.93
N VAL A 9 38.48 58.25 -12.80
CA VAL A 9 39.61 57.30 -12.82
C VAL A 9 39.67 56.44 -11.55
N THR A 10 39.25 56.96 -10.38
CA THR A 10 39.24 56.19 -9.12
C THR A 10 38.11 55.14 -9.07
N ILE A 11 36.98 55.39 -9.75
CA ILE A 11 35.85 54.45 -9.79
C ILE A 11 36.11 53.31 -10.80
N ALA A 12 36.79 53.59 -11.91
CA ALA A 12 37.19 52.57 -12.87
C ALA A 12 38.27 51.61 -12.33
N ALA A 13 39.19 52.09 -11.48
CA ALA A 13 40.22 51.25 -10.86
C ALA A 13 39.66 50.29 -9.79
N LEU A 14 38.53 50.61 -9.15
CA LEU A 14 37.89 49.71 -8.18
C LEU A 14 37.06 48.60 -8.86
N ALA A 15 36.60 48.82 -10.09
CA ALA A 15 35.82 47.83 -10.84
C ALA A 15 36.70 46.72 -11.48
N VAL A 16 37.97 47.00 -11.76
CA VAL A 16 38.88 46.02 -12.39
C VAL A 16 39.52 45.07 -11.36
N VAL A 17 39.63 45.46 -10.09
CA VAL A 17 40.16 44.57 -9.03
C VAL A 17 39.13 43.53 -8.56
N LEU A 18 37.83 43.76 -8.80
CA LEU A 18 36.77 42.78 -8.54
C LEU A 18 36.61 41.71 -9.64
N ALA A 19 37.24 41.88 -10.80
CA ALA A 19 37.09 40.97 -11.95
C ALA A 19 38.20 39.90 -12.09
N VAL A 20 39.27 39.96 -11.27
CA VAL A 20 40.42 39.02 -11.38
C VAL A 20 40.54 38.07 -10.16
N GLY A 21 39.61 38.15 -9.20
CA GLY A 21 39.57 37.29 -8.02
C GLY A 21 38.70 36.02 -8.14
N ALA A 22 38.01 35.79 -9.26
CA ALA A 22 37.03 34.71 -9.40
C ALA A 22 37.57 33.41 -10.03
N SER A 23 38.89 33.26 -10.15
CA SER A 23 39.51 32.07 -10.77
C SER A 23 40.35 31.27 -9.77
N CYS A 24 39.69 30.76 -8.72
CA CYS A 24 40.09 29.56 -7.95
C CYS A 24 39.16 29.35 -6.74
N ALA A 25 37.84 29.42 -6.95
CA ALA A 25 36.94 28.76 -6.00
C ALA A 25 36.94 27.28 -6.36
N LYS A 26 37.70 26.46 -5.60
CA LYS A 26 37.44 25.01 -5.54
C LYS A 26 35.93 24.88 -5.32
N LYS A 27 35.21 24.27 -6.26
CA LYS A 27 33.90 23.70 -5.99
C LYS A 27 34.11 22.76 -4.80
N GLU A 28 33.81 23.26 -3.62
CA GLU A 28 33.53 22.41 -2.46
C GLU A 28 32.41 21.51 -2.96
N ALA A 29 32.72 20.23 -3.17
CA ALA A 29 31.70 19.24 -3.47
C ALA A 29 30.70 19.36 -2.32
N ASP A 30 29.46 19.74 -2.63
CA ASP A 30 28.36 19.76 -1.67
C ASP A 30 28.45 18.46 -0.89
N LYS A 31 28.69 18.54 0.42
CA LYS A 31 28.58 17.36 1.29
C LYS A 31 27.20 16.76 0.99
N PRO A 32 27.11 15.44 0.72
CA PRO A 32 25.83 14.79 0.55
C PRO A 32 24.96 15.20 1.74
N LYS A 33 23.85 15.89 1.50
CA LYS A 33 22.89 16.15 2.56
C LYS A 33 22.45 14.78 3.06
N ASP A 34 22.55 14.55 4.37
CA ASP A 34 21.99 13.35 4.96
C ASP A 34 20.47 13.38 4.72
N ILE A 35 20.00 12.50 3.84
CA ILE A 35 18.59 12.33 3.49
C ILE A 35 18.01 11.26 4.39
N THR A 36 16.88 11.54 5.03
CA THR A 36 16.07 10.53 5.71
C THR A 36 14.79 10.31 4.91
N ILE A 37 14.55 9.08 4.49
CA ILE A 37 13.31 8.62 3.85
C ILE A 37 12.46 7.94 4.91
N ASN A 38 11.26 8.45 5.15
CA ASN A 38 10.32 7.91 6.11
C ASN A 38 9.22 7.14 5.38
N MET A 39 9.10 5.86 5.71
CA MET A 39 8.05 4.98 5.22
C MET A 39 7.06 4.68 6.34
N PHE A 40 5.77 4.85 6.07
CA PHE A 40 4.69 4.44 6.98
C PHE A 40 3.77 3.43 6.31
N GLN A 41 3.66 2.21 6.86
CA GLN A 41 3.03 1.08 6.16
C GLN A 41 2.12 0.26 7.11
N LEU A 42 1.14 -0.46 6.56
CA LEU A 42 0.10 -1.17 7.35
C LEU A 42 0.18 -2.70 7.34
N LYS A 43 1.16 -3.27 6.65
CA LYS A 43 1.35 -4.70 6.47
C LYS A 43 2.33 -5.28 7.49
N VAL A 44 1.78 -5.75 8.61
CA VAL A 44 2.56 -6.30 9.74
C VAL A 44 3.30 -7.59 9.37
N GLU A 45 2.78 -8.34 8.38
CA GLU A 45 3.28 -9.63 7.94
C GLU A 45 4.66 -9.54 7.27
N ILE A 46 4.98 -8.37 6.69
CA ILE A 46 6.26 -8.14 6.00
C ILE A 46 7.18 -7.19 6.76
N LYS A 47 6.79 -6.76 7.97
CA LYS A 47 7.51 -5.75 8.75
C LYS A 47 8.99 -6.09 8.89
N ASP A 48 9.32 -7.28 9.38
CA ASP A 48 10.71 -7.64 9.68
C ASP A 48 11.56 -7.75 8.41
N ALA A 49 10.97 -8.22 7.31
CA ALA A 49 11.64 -8.25 6.02
C ALA A 49 11.92 -6.83 5.49
N LEU A 50 10.96 -5.93 5.65
CA LEU A 50 11.05 -4.54 5.22
C LEU A 50 12.04 -3.73 6.07
N ASP A 51 12.04 -3.91 7.39
CA ASP A 51 13.00 -3.31 8.32
C ASP A 51 14.43 -3.77 7.99
N ALA A 52 14.61 -5.08 7.74
CA ALA A 52 15.90 -5.62 7.34
C ALA A 52 16.38 -5.06 5.99
N TYR A 53 15.47 -4.85 5.03
CA TYR A 53 15.79 -4.24 3.75
C TYR A 53 16.18 -2.76 3.91
N ALA A 54 15.41 -1.99 4.68
CA ALA A 54 15.69 -0.58 4.97
C ALA A 54 17.07 -0.41 5.65
N ALA A 55 17.41 -1.28 6.59
CA ALA A 55 18.72 -1.29 7.24
C ALA A 55 19.86 -1.58 6.24
N LYS A 56 19.70 -2.61 5.39
CA LYS A 56 20.68 -2.94 4.35
C LYS A 56 20.84 -1.81 3.33
N TYR A 57 19.74 -1.21 2.89
CA TYR A 57 19.76 -0.09 1.95
C TYR A 57 20.48 1.12 2.53
N SER A 58 20.18 1.47 3.79
CA SER A 58 20.83 2.59 4.50
C SER A 58 22.33 2.35 4.65
N ALA A 59 22.75 1.12 5.00
CA ALA A 59 24.17 0.77 5.11
C ALA A 59 24.90 0.83 3.75
N ALA A 60 24.21 0.47 2.66
CA ALA A 60 24.77 0.48 1.31
C ALA A 60 24.73 1.86 0.63
N SER A 61 23.99 2.83 1.18
CA SER A 61 23.74 4.14 0.56
C SER A 61 24.24 5.28 1.46
N PRO A 62 25.54 5.64 1.40
CA PRO A 62 26.09 6.72 2.21
C PRO A 62 25.29 8.02 2.08
N GLY A 63 24.95 8.64 3.21
CA GLY A 63 24.14 9.86 3.26
C GLY A 63 22.63 9.63 3.08
N THR A 64 22.15 8.38 3.03
CA THR A 64 20.72 8.07 3.01
C THR A 64 20.34 7.11 4.13
N THR A 65 19.31 7.47 4.91
CA THR A 65 18.73 6.63 5.96
C THR A 65 17.27 6.36 5.64
N VAL A 66 16.85 5.10 5.66
CA VAL A 66 15.45 4.70 5.50
C VAL A 66 14.90 4.29 6.87
N LYS A 67 13.81 4.94 7.30
CA LYS A 67 13.09 4.63 8.53
C LYS A 67 11.72 4.08 8.18
N VAL A 68 11.39 2.93 8.74
CA VAL A 68 10.09 2.25 8.53
C VAL A 68 9.30 2.28 9.83
N GLU A 69 8.07 2.75 9.74
CA GLU A 69 7.08 2.66 10.81
C GLU A 69 5.92 1.79 10.31
N THR A 70 5.53 0.80 11.12
CA THR A 70 4.46 -0.14 10.76
C THR A 70 3.31 -0.04 11.76
N LEU A 71 2.10 0.20 11.25
CA LEU A 71 0.86 0.16 12.04
C LEU A 71 -0.23 -0.55 11.25
N GLY A 72 -0.61 -1.76 11.69
CA GLY A 72 -1.56 -2.59 10.97
C GLY A 72 -2.18 -3.69 11.81
N GLY A 73 -2.70 -4.73 11.16
CA GLY A 73 -3.37 -5.89 11.77
C GLY A 73 -4.75 -5.54 12.36
N GLY A 74 -4.81 -4.53 13.23
CA GLY A 74 -6.06 -3.95 13.76
C GLY A 74 -5.90 -2.49 14.18
N GLY A 75 -4.72 -1.90 13.99
CA GLY A 75 -4.48 -0.49 14.27
C GLY A 75 -5.16 0.43 13.25
N ASP A 76 -5.56 1.63 13.69
CA ASP A 76 -6.14 2.65 12.82
C ASP A 76 -5.05 3.37 12.00
N TYR A 77 -4.55 2.68 10.96
CA TYR A 77 -3.55 3.23 10.04
C TYR A 77 -4.04 4.52 9.37
N GLY A 78 -5.29 4.53 8.89
CA GLY A 78 -5.86 5.68 8.20
C GLY A 78 -5.99 6.91 9.09
N GLY A 79 -6.42 6.74 10.35
CA GLY A 79 -6.44 7.80 11.35
C GLY A 79 -5.05 8.29 11.72
N ALA A 80 -4.09 7.38 11.90
CA ALA A 80 -2.71 7.73 12.21
C ALA A 80 -2.03 8.51 11.07
N LEU A 81 -2.24 8.12 9.80
CA LEU A 81 -1.71 8.84 8.65
C LEU A 81 -2.30 10.27 8.58
N LYS A 82 -3.61 10.42 8.77
CA LYS A 82 -4.27 11.74 8.86
C LYS A 82 -3.69 12.60 9.98
N ALA A 83 -3.46 12.03 11.17
CA ALA A 83 -2.86 12.74 12.29
C ALA A 83 -1.42 13.20 11.97
N LYS A 84 -0.61 12.34 11.34
CA LYS A 84 0.75 12.71 10.88
C LYS A 84 0.71 13.86 9.89
N VAL A 85 -0.20 13.83 8.91
CA VAL A 85 -0.35 14.93 7.94
C VAL A 85 -0.74 16.24 8.63
N GLN A 86 -1.70 16.20 9.56
CA GLN A 86 -2.10 17.37 10.34
C GLN A 86 -0.95 17.93 11.21
N ALA A 87 -0.04 17.07 11.67
CA ALA A 87 1.15 17.45 12.42
C ALA A 87 2.31 17.94 11.53
N GLY A 88 2.14 17.99 10.20
CA GLY A 88 3.21 18.34 9.26
C GLY A 88 4.28 17.25 9.11
N GLN A 89 3.94 16.00 9.42
CA GLN A 89 4.82 14.82 9.41
C GLN A 89 4.44 13.82 8.32
N MET A 90 4.06 14.32 7.14
CA MET A 90 3.73 13.45 6.00
C MET A 90 4.93 12.54 5.67
N PRO A 91 4.78 11.20 5.68
CA PRO A 91 5.85 10.29 5.25
C PRO A 91 6.17 10.45 3.77
N ASP A 92 7.42 10.16 3.41
CA ASP A 92 7.89 10.15 2.01
C ASP A 92 7.30 8.97 1.23
N ILE A 93 7.08 7.83 1.91
CA ILE A 93 6.45 6.64 1.34
C ILE A 93 5.31 6.18 2.26
N PHE A 94 4.13 5.99 1.70
CA PHE A 94 2.97 5.48 2.43
C PHE A 94 2.16 4.50 1.60
N MET A 95 1.29 3.74 2.25
CA MET A 95 0.48 2.71 1.63
C MET A 95 -0.94 3.22 1.40
N ILE A 96 -1.51 2.85 0.25
CA ILE A 96 -2.93 3.01 -0.05
C ILE A 96 -3.53 1.65 -0.39
N GLU A 97 -4.77 1.41 0.02
CA GLU A 97 -5.47 0.13 -0.15
C GLU A 97 -6.30 0.09 -1.45
N GLY A 98 -5.85 0.83 -2.48
CA GLY A 98 -6.52 0.95 -3.77
C GLY A 98 -7.22 2.30 -3.98
N ARG A 99 -8.30 2.30 -4.76
CA ARG A 99 -8.94 3.52 -5.28
C ARG A 99 -9.44 4.48 -4.20
N GLY A 100 -10.07 3.97 -3.14
CA GLY A 100 -10.55 4.81 -2.04
C GLY A 100 -9.39 5.54 -1.32
N GLY A 101 -8.26 4.85 -1.11
CA GLY A 101 -7.06 5.46 -0.56
C GLY A 101 -6.46 6.50 -1.51
N TYR A 102 -6.38 6.19 -2.80
CA TYR A 102 -5.94 7.15 -3.81
C TYR A 102 -6.81 8.41 -3.83
N ASP A 103 -8.13 8.30 -3.83
CA ASP A 103 -9.02 9.46 -3.92
C ASP A 103 -8.86 10.42 -2.72
N ILE A 104 -8.47 9.89 -1.55
CA ILE A 104 -8.14 10.68 -0.35
C ILE A 104 -6.77 11.34 -0.47
N TRP A 105 -5.76 10.63 -0.99
CA TRP A 105 -4.36 11.02 -0.89
C TRP A 105 -3.72 11.50 -2.20
N LYS A 106 -4.46 11.53 -3.32
CA LYS A 106 -3.96 11.83 -4.67
C LYS A 106 -3.11 13.09 -4.79
N ASP A 107 -3.41 14.13 -3.98
CA ASP A 107 -2.65 15.40 -3.99
C ASP A 107 -1.26 15.27 -3.36
N TYR A 108 -1.01 14.16 -2.65
CA TYR A 108 0.28 13.80 -2.04
C TYR A 108 1.00 12.67 -2.80
N ILE A 109 0.42 12.14 -3.88
CA ILE A 109 0.96 10.99 -4.61
C ILE A 109 1.68 11.48 -5.87
N ALA A 110 2.97 11.15 -5.97
CA ALA A 110 3.73 11.37 -7.20
C ALA A 110 3.34 10.34 -8.28
N THR A 111 3.41 10.75 -9.55
CA THR A 111 3.45 9.78 -10.64
C THR A 111 4.78 9.04 -10.61
N LEU A 112 4.72 7.75 -10.89
CA LEU A 112 5.87 6.84 -10.98
C LEU A 112 6.09 6.38 -12.43
N ASP A 113 5.55 7.10 -13.41
CA ASP A 113 5.69 6.77 -14.82
C ASP A 113 7.17 6.70 -15.23
N GLY A 114 7.54 5.66 -15.98
CA GLY A 114 8.90 5.46 -16.47
C GLY A 114 9.87 4.83 -15.46
N GLU A 115 9.44 4.56 -14.23
CA GLU A 115 10.25 3.84 -13.27
C GLU A 115 10.60 2.41 -13.77
N PRO A 116 11.88 1.97 -13.66
CA PRO A 116 12.32 0.72 -14.27
C PRO A 116 11.59 -0.53 -13.77
N TRP A 117 11.12 -0.53 -12.52
CA TRP A 117 10.42 -1.66 -11.90
C TRP A 117 9.06 -1.95 -12.55
N ILE A 118 8.49 -1.01 -13.30
CA ILE A 118 7.18 -1.19 -13.94
C ILE A 118 7.20 -2.39 -14.89
N LYS A 119 8.33 -2.67 -15.54
CA LYS A 119 8.46 -3.83 -16.46
C LYS A 119 8.47 -5.17 -15.71
N ASP A 120 8.67 -5.16 -14.40
CA ASP A 120 8.80 -6.34 -13.57
C ASP A 120 7.46 -6.75 -12.95
N THR A 121 6.37 -6.03 -13.24
CA THR A 121 5.03 -6.34 -12.73
C THR A 121 3.89 -5.82 -13.63
N ASP A 122 2.84 -6.63 -13.78
CA ASP A 122 1.60 -6.21 -14.42
C ASP A 122 0.60 -5.58 -13.43
N LEU A 123 0.97 -5.51 -12.13
CA LEU A 123 0.07 -5.11 -11.04
C LEU A 123 0.33 -3.70 -10.50
N ALA A 124 1.06 -2.88 -11.24
CA ALA A 124 1.25 -1.48 -10.89
C ALA A 124 -0.10 -0.76 -10.74
N PHE A 125 -0.29 -0.01 -9.65
CA PHE A 125 -1.54 0.71 -9.44
C PHE A 125 -1.62 1.90 -10.39
N LYS A 126 -2.63 1.89 -11.28
CA LYS A 126 -2.81 2.89 -12.33
C LYS A 126 -4.11 3.67 -12.16
N VAL A 127 -4.04 4.98 -12.36
CA VAL A 127 -5.22 5.86 -12.45
C VAL A 127 -5.06 6.75 -13.67
N ASP A 128 -6.09 6.79 -14.52
CA ASP A 128 -6.12 7.58 -15.76
C ASP A 128 -4.89 7.35 -16.66
N GLY A 129 -4.44 6.09 -16.73
CA GLY A 129 -3.30 5.67 -17.53
C GLY A 129 -1.91 5.92 -16.90
N LYS A 130 -1.85 6.57 -15.74
CA LYS A 130 -0.59 6.87 -15.03
C LYS A 130 -0.34 5.86 -13.92
N VAL A 131 0.91 5.44 -13.75
CA VAL A 131 1.34 4.64 -12.61
C VAL A 131 1.50 5.57 -11.41
N VAL A 132 0.81 5.25 -10.32
CA VAL A 132 0.77 6.06 -9.09
C VAL A 132 1.03 5.22 -7.83
N GLY A 133 1.34 3.94 -7.97
CA GLY A 133 1.66 3.08 -6.84
C GLY A 133 2.45 1.84 -7.23
N PHE A 134 3.42 1.51 -6.38
CA PHE A 134 4.17 0.26 -6.42
C PHE A 134 3.40 -0.85 -5.69
N PRO A 135 3.17 -2.03 -6.30
CA PRO A 135 2.46 -3.13 -5.64
C PRO A 135 3.38 -3.83 -4.63
N VAL A 136 3.03 -3.77 -3.35
CA VAL A 136 3.86 -4.35 -2.26
C VAL A 136 3.50 -5.79 -1.89
N ALA A 137 2.29 -6.24 -2.23
CA ALA A 137 1.83 -7.59 -1.93
C ALA A 137 0.71 -8.02 -2.88
N ILE A 138 0.61 -9.33 -3.08
CA ILE A 138 -0.55 -9.99 -3.65
C ILE A 138 -1.18 -10.80 -2.53
N GLU A 139 -2.47 -10.60 -2.30
CA GLU A 139 -3.24 -11.33 -1.30
C GLU A 139 -4.28 -12.19 -1.99
N GLY A 140 -4.33 -13.46 -1.58
CA GLY A 140 -5.30 -14.42 -2.08
C GLY A 140 -6.25 -14.83 -0.96
N TYR A 141 -7.53 -14.94 -1.28
CA TYR A 141 -8.53 -15.52 -0.38
C TYR A 141 -8.69 -17.00 -0.71
N GLY A 142 -8.83 -17.81 0.34
CA GLY A 142 -9.03 -19.24 0.20
C GLY A 142 -9.72 -19.83 1.41
N LEU A 143 -10.24 -21.03 1.21
CA LEU A 143 -10.79 -21.84 2.30
C LEU A 143 -9.67 -22.72 2.86
N ALA A 144 -9.28 -22.45 4.10
CA ALA A 144 -8.54 -23.42 4.89
C ALA A 144 -9.52 -24.43 5.49
N TYR A 145 -9.08 -25.68 5.68
CA TYR A 145 -9.90 -26.74 6.25
C TYR A 145 -9.19 -27.46 7.39
N ASN A 146 -9.98 -28.02 8.31
CA ASN A 146 -9.50 -28.95 9.32
C ASN A 146 -9.54 -30.38 8.76
N ALA A 147 -8.36 -30.96 8.53
CA ALA A 147 -8.22 -32.28 7.90
C ALA A 147 -8.92 -33.40 8.70
N ASP A 148 -8.84 -33.36 10.04
CA ASP A 148 -9.44 -34.37 10.90
C ASP A 148 -10.97 -34.33 10.85
N ILE A 149 -11.54 -33.13 10.77
CA ILE A 149 -13.00 -32.95 10.64
C ILE A 149 -13.48 -33.50 9.30
N LEU A 150 -12.80 -33.19 8.20
CA LEU A 150 -13.16 -33.73 6.88
C LEU A 150 -13.03 -35.26 6.83
N ALA A 151 -11.95 -35.82 7.40
CA ALA A 151 -11.74 -37.26 7.46
C ALA A 151 -12.86 -37.97 8.26
N LYS A 152 -13.24 -37.45 9.44
CA LYS A 152 -14.36 -37.98 10.24
C LYS A 152 -15.71 -37.87 9.52
N ALA A 153 -15.87 -36.85 8.68
CA ALA A 153 -17.07 -36.67 7.86
C ALA A 153 -17.08 -37.56 6.60
N GLY A 154 -15.95 -38.23 6.27
CA GLY A 154 -15.80 -39.03 5.05
C GLY A 154 -15.64 -38.18 3.78
N ILE A 155 -15.12 -36.96 3.91
CA ILE A 155 -14.94 -36.01 2.81
C ILE A 155 -13.46 -35.99 2.40
N ASP A 156 -13.16 -36.32 1.15
CA ASP A 156 -11.83 -36.17 0.58
C ASP A 156 -11.62 -34.72 0.10
N PRO A 157 -10.70 -33.95 0.70
CA PRO A 157 -10.45 -32.56 0.30
C PRO A 157 -10.06 -32.42 -1.18
N ASN A 158 -9.46 -33.44 -1.80
CA ASN A 158 -9.07 -33.37 -3.22
C ASN A 158 -10.29 -33.31 -4.17
N THR A 159 -11.47 -33.66 -3.68
CA THR A 159 -12.73 -33.59 -4.45
C THR A 159 -13.38 -32.21 -4.41
N LEU A 160 -12.92 -31.32 -3.53
CA LEU A 160 -13.47 -29.98 -3.32
C LEU A 160 -12.92 -28.99 -4.34
N THR A 161 -13.21 -29.24 -5.62
CA THR A 161 -12.71 -28.45 -6.76
C THR A 161 -13.80 -27.68 -7.49
N THR A 162 -15.06 -27.85 -7.09
CA THR A 162 -16.23 -27.19 -7.69
C THR A 162 -17.17 -26.66 -6.63
N ARG A 163 -17.95 -25.62 -6.96
CA ARG A 163 -18.97 -25.08 -6.04
C ARG A 163 -19.94 -26.14 -5.54
N ALA A 164 -20.40 -27.02 -6.43
CA ALA A 164 -21.31 -28.11 -6.07
C ALA A 164 -20.69 -29.11 -5.08
N ALA A 165 -19.39 -29.42 -5.23
CA ALA A 165 -18.67 -30.26 -4.28
C ALA A 165 -18.60 -29.61 -2.89
N TYR A 166 -18.30 -28.30 -2.83
CA TYR A 166 -18.31 -27.54 -1.58
C TYR A 166 -19.70 -27.49 -0.93
N GLU A 167 -20.76 -27.23 -1.70
CA GLU A 167 -22.14 -27.24 -1.19
C GLU A 167 -22.51 -28.59 -0.59
N GLN A 168 -22.14 -29.70 -1.25
CA GLN A 168 -22.39 -31.04 -0.75
C GLN A 168 -21.58 -31.35 0.52
N ALA A 169 -20.32 -30.91 0.56
CA ALA A 169 -19.48 -31.03 1.74
C ALA A 169 -20.07 -30.26 2.93
N PHE A 170 -20.52 -29.02 2.72
CA PHE A 170 -21.13 -28.21 3.77
C PHE A 170 -22.44 -28.82 4.28
N LYS A 171 -23.30 -29.33 3.40
CA LYS A 171 -24.51 -30.08 3.81
C LYS A 171 -24.18 -31.31 4.66
N THR A 172 -23.12 -32.03 4.29
CA THR A 172 -22.66 -33.22 5.04
C THR A 172 -22.12 -32.85 6.41
N LEU A 173 -21.29 -31.80 6.49
CA LEU A 173 -20.75 -31.28 7.74
C LEU A 173 -21.87 -30.77 8.66
N GLU A 174 -22.85 -30.05 8.11
CA GLU A 174 -24.01 -29.54 8.87
C GLU A 174 -24.83 -30.68 9.47
N ALA A 175 -25.13 -31.71 8.69
CA ALA A 175 -25.85 -32.89 9.15
C ALA A 175 -25.11 -33.65 10.26
N LYS A 176 -23.77 -33.60 10.26
CA LYS A 176 -22.89 -34.30 11.22
C LYS A 176 -22.36 -33.41 12.34
N LYS A 177 -22.78 -32.15 12.45
CA LYS A 177 -22.10 -31.16 13.32
C LYS A 177 -21.95 -31.59 14.79
N ARG A 178 -22.97 -32.27 15.34
CA ARG A 178 -22.93 -32.83 16.71
C ARG A 178 -21.89 -33.94 16.87
N GLU A 179 -21.77 -34.82 15.89
CA GLU A 179 -20.79 -35.92 15.89
C GLU A 179 -19.36 -35.39 15.72
N LEU A 180 -19.22 -34.34 14.92
CA LEU A 180 -17.95 -33.69 14.62
C LEU A 180 -17.49 -32.73 15.73
N GLY A 181 -18.39 -32.35 16.64
CA GLY A 181 -18.11 -31.38 17.70
C GLY A 181 -17.89 -29.96 17.18
N ILE A 182 -18.60 -29.58 16.12
CA ILE A 182 -18.53 -28.23 15.52
C ILE A 182 -19.88 -27.51 15.64
N ASP A 183 -19.83 -26.19 15.76
CA ASP A 183 -21.04 -25.36 15.79
C ASP A 183 -21.57 -25.04 14.38
N ALA A 184 -20.66 -24.93 13.41
CA ALA A 184 -20.97 -24.64 12.01
C ALA A 184 -19.95 -25.28 11.04
N PRO A 185 -20.33 -25.60 9.79
CA PRO A 185 -19.44 -26.12 8.75
C PRO A 185 -18.35 -25.14 8.30
N VAL A 186 -18.64 -23.84 8.39
CA VAL A 186 -17.76 -22.75 7.99
C VAL A 186 -17.68 -21.76 9.14
N ALA A 187 -16.45 -21.36 9.47
CA ALA A 187 -16.20 -20.27 10.41
C ALA A 187 -15.42 -19.17 9.68
N MET A 188 -15.83 -17.92 9.90
CA MET A 188 -15.01 -16.78 9.52
C MET A 188 -14.07 -16.47 10.67
N ALA A 189 -12.77 -16.72 10.46
CA ALA A 189 -11.76 -16.31 11.43
C ALA A 189 -11.50 -14.81 11.27
N ALA A 190 -12.07 -14.00 12.16
CA ALA A 190 -11.60 -12.65 12.43
C ALA A 190 -10.99 -12.67 13.84
N SER A 191 -9.78 -12.11 14.01
CA SER A 191 -9.18 -12.06 15.35
C SER A 191 -10.08 -11.28 16.31
N VAL A 192 -10.23 -11.83 17.51
CA VAL A 192 -10.85 -11.12 18.64
C VAL A 192 -9.94 -10.04 19.20
N ALA A 193 -8.64 -10.03 18.85
CA ALA A 193 -7.76 -8.91 19.14
C ALA A 193 -8.25 -7.70 18.31
N GLY A 194 -8.82 -6.72 19.02
CA GLY A 194 -9.69 -5.69 18.45
C GLY A 194 -9.16 -4.99 17.20
N GLY A 195 -10.10 -4.62 16.32
CA GLY A 195 -9.81 -3.82 15.13
C GLY A 195 -9.84 -4.59 13.81
N MET A 196 -9.95 -5.92 13.81
CA MET A 196 -10.02 -6.74 12.58
C MET A 196 -11.42 -6.80 11.92
N TRP A 197 -12.31 -5.87 12.24
CA TRP A 197 -13.66 -5.81 11.64
C TRP A 197 -13.62 -5.55 10.13
N TRP A 198 -12.54 -4.96 9.62
CA TRP A 198 -12.34 -4.77 8.18
C TRP A 198 -12.25 -6.11 7.44
N VAL A 199 -11.77 -7.19 8.07
CA VAL A 199 -11.78 -8.54 7.49
C VAL A 199 -13.22 -9.04 7.33
N ALA A 200 -14.02 -8.96 8.40
CA ALA A 200 -15.41 -9.41 8.36
C ALA A 200 -16.31 -8.52 7.50
N GLY A 201 -16.02 -7.22 7.43
CA GLY A 201 -16.78 -6.24 6.67
C GLY A 201 -16.31 -6.13 5.23
N GLN A 202 -15.11 -5.60 5.00
CA GLN A 202 -14.61 -5.27 3.65
C GLN A 202 -14.34 -6.53 2.83
N HIS A 203 -13.62 -7.52 3.38
CA HIS A 203 -13.25 -8.71 2.59
C HIS A 203 -14.42 -9.63 2.33
N ASN A 204 -15.31 -9.83 3.32
CA ASN A 204 -16.49 -10.64 3.06
C ASN A 204 -17.38 -9.93 2.01
N LEU A 205 -17.62 -8.62 2.16
CA LEU A 205 -18.42 -7.89 1.19
C LEU A 205 -17.77 -7.82 -0.20
N ALA A 206 -16.45 -8.03 -0.32
CA ALA A 206 -15.78 -8.19 -1.61
C ALA A 206 -16.30 -9.41 -2.40
N CYS A 207 -16.81 -10.45 -1.75
CA CYS A 207 -17.52 -11.54 -2.42
C CYS A 207 -18.77 -11.02 -3.14
N TYR A 208 -19.55 -10.15 -2.48
CA TYR A 208 -20.66 -9.46 -3.13
C TYR A 208 -20.16 -8.51 -4.22
N TRP A 209 -19.00 -7.86 -4.09
CA TRP A 209 -18.51 -6.95 -5.14
C TRP A 209 -18.00 -7.65 -6.41
N GLY A 210 -17.24 -8.73 -6.29
CA GLY A 210 -16.49 -9.32 -7.41
C GLY A 210 -16.60 -10.83 -7.58
N GLY A 211 -17.20 -11.56 -6.64
CA GLY A 211 -17.35 -13.01 -6.72
C GLY A 211 -17.96 -13.50 -8.04
N GLY A 212 -17.23 -14.33 -8.78
CA GLY A 212 -17.66 -14.88 -10.07
C GLY A 212 -17.54 -13.93 -11.28
N LEU A 213 -17.00 -12.72 -11.10
CA LEU A 213 -16.70 -11.79 -12.18
C LEU A 213 -15.21 -11.84 -12.57
N ALA A 214 -14.86 -11.21 -13.69
CA ALA A 214 -13.46 -11.01 -14.05
C ALA A 214 -12.78 -10.10 -13.00
N PHE A 215 -11.46 -10.27 -12.81
CA PHE A 215 -10.70 -9.53 -11.80
C PHE A 215 -10.79 -8.00 -11.95
N ASP A 216 -10.93 -7.51 -13.18
CA ASP A 216 -11.05 -6.10 -13.54
C ASP A 216 -12.50 -5.61 -13.71
N ASP A 217 -13.50 -6.48 -13.49
CA ASP A 217 -14.90 -6.09 -13.56
C ASP A 217 -15.30 -5.31 -12.30
N THR A 218 -15.65 -4.04 -12.51
CA THR A 218 -16.08 -3.12 -11.45
C THR A 218 -17.55 -2.76 -11.54
N SER A 219 -18.34 -3.43 -12.39
CA SER A 219 -19.73 -3.07 -12.68
C SER A 219 -20.62 -2.97 -11.43
N VAL A 220 -20.55 -3.97 -10.54
CA VAL A 220 -21.32 -4.01 -9.28
C VAL A 220 -20.89 -2.88 -8.33
N ILE A 221 -19.58 -2.61 -8.26
CA ILE A 221 -19.03 -1.51 -7.46
C ILE A 221 -19.55 -0.17 -8.00
N GLN A 222 -19.54 0.04 -9.32
CA GLN A 222 -20.03 1.27 -9.95
C GLN A 222 -21.53 1.49 -9.73
N ASN A 223 -22.34 0.42 -9.68
CA ASN A 223 -23.75 0.51 -9.31
C ASN A 223 -23.92 0.91 -7.84
N ALA A 224 -23.17 0.28 -6.95
CA ALA A 224 -23.22 0.58 -5.51
C ALA A 224 -22.81 2.03 -5.22
N LEU A 225 -21.80 2.55 -5.90
CA LEU A 225 -21.38 3.96 -5.80
C LEU A 225 -22.47 4.95 -6.25
N LYS A 226 -23.43 4.51 -7.06
CA LYS A 226 -24.63 5.27 -7.46
C LYS A 226 -25.82 5.03 -6.53
N GLY A 227 -25.63 4.29 -5.44
CA GLY A 227 -26.70 3.90 -4.52
C GLY A 227 -27.60 2.79 -5.04
N GLN A 228 -27.16 2.03 -6.05
CA GLN A 228 -27.92 0.94 -6.65
C GLN A 228 -27.43 -0.41 -6.13
N LEU A 229 -28.34 -1.24 -5.63
CA LEU A 229 -28.06 -2.58 -5.14
C LEU A 229 -28.44 -3.61 -6.21
N ASP A 230 -27.55 -4.56 -6.48
CA ASP A 230 -27.91 -5.78 -7.20
C ASP A 230 -28.57 -6.74 -6.22
N GLU A 231 -29.90 -6.66 -6.09
CA GLU A 231 -30.67 -7.42 -5.11
C GLU A 231 -30.52 -8.94 -5.30
N ALA A 232 -30.46 -9.42 -6.54
CA ALA A 232 -30.36 -10.85 -6.82
C ALA A 232 -29.01 -11.42 -6.38
N ARG A 233 -27.95 -10.64 -6.57
CA ARG A 233 -26.60 -10.98 -6.10
C ARG A 233 -26.46 -10.79 -4.59
N PHE A 234 -27.07 -9.75 -4.03
CA PHE A 234 -27.05 -9.48 -2.59
C PHE A 234 -27.81 -10.55 -1.80
N ALA A 235 -28.91 -11.09 -2.33
CA ALA A 235 -29.65 -12.18 -1.71
C ALA A 235 -28.89 -13.53 -1.70
N GLN A 236 -27.78 -13.64 -2.44
CA GLN A 236 -26.90 -14.80 -2.47
C GLN A 236 -25.67 -14.65 -1.55
N TYR A 237 -25.45 -13.44 -1.02
CA TYR A 237 -24.37 -13.10 -0.08
C TYR A 237 -24.83 -13.31 1.36
#